data_AF-A0A7C2Z220-F1
#
_entry.id   AF-A0A7C2Z220-F1
#
_cell.length_a   1.000
_cell.length_b   1.000
_cell.length_c   1.000
_cell.angle_alpha   90.00
_cell.angle_beta   90.00
_cell.angle_gamma   90.00
#
_symmetry.space_group_name_H-M   'P 1'
#
loop_
_entity.id
_entity.type
_entity.pdbx_description
1 polymer ?
#
loop_
_entity_poly.entity_id
_entity_poly.type
_entity_poly.pdbx_seq_one_letter_code
_entity_poly.pdbx_strand_id
1 'polypeptide(L)' 'MISKKRLIESKILEYLKNKGKATDKELYEVISREFDISLNQLLVILMQLEMEGFITVYEGKDYIVLPKKTLNIP' A
#
# COMPACT_ATOMS: atom_id res chain seq x y z
N MET A 1 20.52 -0.06 -7.80
CA MET A 1 20.24 -0.26 -6.36
C MET A 1 18.78 0.11 -6.12
N ILE A 2 17.91 -0.83 -5.78
CA ILE A 2 16.48 -0.53 -5.51
C ILE A 2 16.39 0.08 -4.11
N SER A 3 15.71 1.20 -3.95
CA SER A 3 15.55 1.84 -2.63
C SER A 3 14.61 1.02 -1.74
N LYS A 4 14.88 1.00 -0.42
CA LYS A 4 14.02 0.35 0.58
C LYS A 4 12.55 0.76 0.43
N LYS A 5 12.30 2.04 0.13
CA LYS A 5 10.97 2.60 -0.16
C LYS A 5 10.25 1.87 -1.30
N ARG A 6 10.94 1.64 -2.44
CA ARG A 6 10.35 0.96 -3.61
C ARG A 6 9.99 -0.51 -3.32
N LEU A 7 10.77 -1.18 -2.47
CA LEU A 7 10.45 -2.54 -2.04
C LEU A 7 9.17 -2.58 -1.20
N ILE A 8 9.02 -1.62 -0.29
CA ILE A 8 7.81 -1.47 0.54
C ILE A 8 6.59 -1.16 -0.32
N GLU A 9 6.69 -0.19 -1.23
CA GLU A 9 5.63 0.15 -2.19
C GLU A 9 5.21 -1.10 -2.99
N SER A 10 6.17 -1.84 -3.55
CA SER A 10 5.89 -3.07 -4.29
C SER A 10 5.16 -4.11 -3.44
N LYS A 11 5.53 -4.27 -2.16
CA LYS A 11 4.89 -5.23 -1.26
C LYS A 11 3.46 -4.84 -0.90
N ILE A 12 3.21 -3.55 -0.68
CA ILE A 12 1.85 -3.02 -0.44
C ILE A 12 0.95 -3.33 -1.65
N LEU A 13 1.42 -3.03 -2.86
CA LEU A 13 0.65 -3.25 -4.08
C LEU A 13 0.42 -4.75 -4.34
N GLU A 14 1.42 -5.60 -4.11
CA GLU A 14 1.29 -7.05 -4.22
C GLU A 14 0.24 -7.59 -3.24
N TYR A 15 0.28 -7.15 -1.97
CA TYR A 15 -0.69 -7.56 -0.95
C TYR A 15 -2.11 -7.16 -1.33
N LEU A 16 -2.31 -5.90 -1.76
CA LEU A 16 -3.61 -5.40 -2.18
C LEU A 16 -4.11 -6.08 -3.46
N LYS A 17 -3.22 -6.45 -4.39
CA LYS A 17 -3.58 -7.21 -5.60
C LYS A 17 -4.16 -8.58 -5.27
N ASN A 18 -3.58 -9.26 -4.29
CA ASN A 18 -4.02 -10.59 -3.88
C ASN A 18 -5.29 -10.56 -3.02
N LYS A 19 -5.41 -9.58 -2.12
CA LYS A 19 -6.52 -9.51 -1.16
C LYS A 19 -7.71 -8.66 -1.63
N GLY A 20 -7.49 -7.76 -2.59
CA GLY A 20 -8.46 -6.78 -3.11
C GLY A 20 -8.59 -5.53 -2.23
N LYS A 21 -8.62 -5.69 -0.90
CA LYS A 21 -8.66 -4.58 0.06
C LYS A 21 -7.92 -4.90 1.36
N ALA A 22 -7.43 -3.88 2.06
CA ALA A 22 -6.81 -4.00 3.37
C ALA A 22 -7.01 -2.75 4.22
N THR A 23 -6.90 -2.86 5.54
CA THR A 23 -6.80 -1.66 6.41
C THR A 23 -5.35 -1.20 6.52
N ASP A 24 -5.13 0.02 7.00
CA ASP A 24 -3.80 0.55 7.34
C ASP A 24 -3.09 -0.34 8.38
N LYS A 25 -3.82 -0.80 9.39
CA LYS A 25 -3.33 -1.73 10.42
C LYS A 25 -2.89 -3.06 9.81
N GLU A 26 -3.69 -3.64 8.92
CA GLU A 26 -3.33 -4.90 8.25
C GLU A 26 -2.07 -4.75 7.40
N LEU A 27 -1.95 -3.65 6.64
CA LEU A 27 -0.75 -3.36 5.86
C LEU A 27 0.47 -3.15 6.78
N TYR A 28 0.30 -2.44 7.90
CA TYR A 28 1.37 -2.25 8.86
C TYR A 28 1.86 -3.56 9.47
N GLU A 29 0.96 -4.44 9.89
CA GLU A 29 1.29 -5.75 10.45
C GLU A 29 2.06 -6.63 9.45
N VAL A 30 1.79 -6.51 8.15
CA VAL A 30 2.50 -7.27 7.11
C VAL A 30 3.85 -6.64 6.81
N ILE A 31 3.92 -5.33 6.58
CA ILE A 31 5.14 -4.65 6.17
C ILE A 31 6.17 -4.60 7.32
N SER A 32 5.73 -4.39 8.56
CA SER A 32 6.63 -4.31 9.73
C SER A 32 7.35 -5.62 10.06
N ARG A 33 6.87 -6.77 9.54
CA ARG A 33 7.56 -8.07 9.69
C ARG A 33 8.82 -8.18 8.85
N GLU A 34 8.87 -7.46 7.73
CA GLU A 34 9.97 -7.53 6.76
C GLU A 34 10.83 -6.26 6.75
N PHE A 35 10.25 -5.13 7.17
CA PHE A 35 10.90 -3.83 7.13
C PHE A 35 10.80 -3.12 8.47
N ASP A 36 11.93 -2.60 8.95
CA ASP A 36 11.94 -1.64 10.05
C ASP A 36 11.33 -0.31 9.58
N ILE A 37 10.06 -0.10 9.89
CA ILE A 37 9.26 1.06 9.50
C ILE A 37 8.26 1.40 10.61
N SER A 38 8.08 2.68 10.87
CA SER A 38 7.03 3.19 11.76
C SER A 38 5.69 3.33 11.04
N LEU A 39 4.59 3.34 11.78
CA LEU A 39 3.25 3.56 11.22
C LEU A 39 3.17 4.88 10.44
N ASN A 40 3.76 5.97 10.97
CA ASN A 40 3.77 7.27 10.28
C ASN A 40 4.49 7.20 8.92
N GLN A 41 5.60 6.47 8.82
CA GLN A 41 6.29 6.27 7.54
C GLN A 41 5.44 5.46 6.56
N LEU A 42 4.72 4.45 7.03
CA LEU A 42 3.78 3.71 6.20
C LEU A 42 2.66 4.62 5.67
N LEU A 43 2.05 5.43 6.53
CA LEU A 43 0.98 6.35 6.13
C LEU A 43 1.45 7.33 5.05
N VAL A 44 2.67 7.87 5.19
CA VAL A 44 3.27 8.73 4.15
C VAL A 44 3.43 8.00 2.82
N ILE A 45 3.83 6.72 2.83
CA ILE A 45 3.93 5.91 1.61
C ILE A 45 2.54 5.68 1.01
N LEU A 46 1.53 5.37 1.83
CA LEU A 46 0.16 5.16 1.36
C LEU A 46 -0.42 6.44 0.73
N MET A 47 -0.25 7.59 1.37
CA MET A 47 -0.64 8.89 0.80
C MET A 47 0.01 9.14 -0.56
N GLN A 48 1.31 8.82 -0.70
CA GLN A 48 2.01 8.97 -1.98
C GLN A 48 1.46 8.03 -3.05
N LEU A 49 1.25 6.76 -2.72
CA LEU A 49 0.66 5.80 -3.65
C LEU A 49 -0.77 6.20 -4.06
N GLU A 50 -1.53 6.82 -3.17
CA GLU A 50 -2.85 7.36 -3.48
C GLU A 50 -2.77 8.56 -4.43
N MET A 51 -1.90 9.53 -4.14
CA MET A 51 -1.66 10.69 -5.00
C MET A 51 -1.18 10.30 -6.40
N GLU A 52 -0.37 9.24 -6.49
CA GLU A 52 0.11 8.66 -7.75
C GLU A 52 -0.96 7.81 -8.46
N GLY A 53 -2.09 7.55 -7.82
CA GLY A 53 -3.22 6.80 -8.37
C GLY A 53 -3.05 5.28 -8.36
N PHE A 54 -2.09 4.76 -7.61
CA PHE A 54 -1.87 3.32 -7.45
C PHE A 54 -2.87 2.67 -6.49
N ILE A 55 -3.30 3.40 -5.45
CA ILE A 55 -4.31 2.95 -4.47
C ILE A 55 -5.43 3.97 -4.32
N THR A 56 -6.51 3.58 -3.65
CA THR A 56 -7.57 4.50 -3.19
C THR A 56 -7.87 4.22 -1.73
N VAL A 57 -7.83 5.25 -0.89
CA VAL A 57 -8.16 5.18 0.54
C VAL A 57 -9.62 5.58 0.73
N TYR A 58 -10.39 4.74 1.42
CA TYR A 58 -11.78 5.03 1.77
C TYR A 58 -11.89 5.35 3.26
N GLU A 59 -11.70 6.63 3.61
CA GLU A 59 -11.69 7.11 5.00
C GLU A 59 -12.94 6.72 5.79
N GLY A 60 -14.12 6.72 5.16
CA GLY A 60 -15.38 6.37 5.83
C GLY A 60 -15.60 4.86 6.08
N LYS A 61 -14.72 4.00 5.55
CA LYS A 61 -14.85 2.53 5.67
C LYS A 61 -13.57 1.83 6.11
N ASP A 62 -12.53 2.61 6.42
CA ASP A 62 -11.26 2.16 6.99
C ASP A 62 -10.54 1.09 6.13
N TYR A 63 -10.67 1.19 4.81
CA TYR A 63 -10.00 0.27 3.89
C TYR A 63 -9.38 0.98 2.68
N ILE A 64 -8.33 0.34 2.18
CA ILE A 64 -7.48 0.73 1.05
C ILE A 64 -7.63 -0.34 -0.03
N VAL A 65 -7.76 0.07 -1.29
CA VAL A 65 -7.91 -0.85 -2.44
C VAL A 65 -7.01 -0.45 -3.59
N LEU A 66 -6.78 -1.38 -4.53
CA LEU A 66 -6.29 -1.04 -5.86
C LEU A 66 -7.44 -0.55 -6.75
N PRO A 67 -7.34 0.60 -7.42
CA PRO A 67 -8.31 1.02 -8.41
C PRO A 67 -8.28 0.06 -9.60
N LYS A 68 -9.46 -0.21 -10.17
CA LYS A 68 -9.61 -1.12 -11.33
C LYS A 68 -8.74 -0.73 -12.54
N LYS A 69 -8.38 0.55 -12.67
CA LYS A 69 -7.57 1.07 -13.77
C LYS A 69 -6.11 0.57 -13.72
N THR A 70 -5.60 0.25 -12.53
CA THR A 70 -4.22 -0.22 -12.29
C THR A 70 -4.05 -1.71 -12.55
N LEU A 71 -5.15 -2.46 -12.75
CA LEU A 71 -5.13 -3.89 -13.09
C LEU A 71 -4.88 -4.17 -14.59
N ASN A 72 -4.90 -3.14 -15.43
CA ASN A 72 -4.79 -3.23 -16.90
C ASN A 72 -3.47 -2.63 -17.45
N ILE A 73 -2.39 -2.68 -16.69
CA ILE A 73 -1.05 -2.44 -17.26
C ILE A 73 -0.56 -3.79 -17.78
N PRO A 74 -0.38 -3.97 -19.11
CA PRO A 74 0.08 -5.23 -19.70
C PRO A 74 1.48 -5.62 -19.24
#